data_AF-A0A6I1YN26-F1
#
_entry.id   AF-A0A6I1YN26-F1
#
_cell.length_a   1.000
_cell.length_b   1.000
_cell.length_c   1.000
_cell.angle_alpha   90.00
_cell.angle_beta   90.00
_cell.angle_gamma   90.00
#
_symmetry.space_group_name_H-M   'P 1'
#
loop_
_entity.id
_entity.type
_entity.pdbx_description
1 polymer ?
#
loop_
_entity_poly.entity_id
_entity_poly.type
_entity_poly.pdbx_seq_one_letter_code
_entity_poly.pdbx_strand_id
1 'polypeptide(L)'
;MCRWRGCAPGDGHRVWSAGAHERPADSPLNTVYEACRAAGLHGFRLDAYWTWQEAVRYYLDRGLWVTSWNHALGFARLSSLPAYEVRARSGELTLFVEGEPLLVAGDDGRRLLLRETAGYRRIAGGREVMGVYARSTLAPHLAVHGRPLVRGEEEWARAGWWCDIGEPEGPAYKIGVFERVAREDGWRVESPYADACAVGVPPPQAPR
;
A
#
# COMPACT_ATOMS: atom_id res chain seq x y z
N MET A 1 -15.40 -25.51 11.06
CA MET A 1 -14.29 -26.25 11.70
C MET A 1 -13.55 -27.01 10.60
N CYS A 2 -12.51 -26.42 10.00
CA CYS A 2 -11.73 -27.06 8.94
C CYS A 2 -10.28 -27.19 9.42
N ARG A 3 -9.81 -28.43 9.59
CA ARG A 3 -8.45 -28.78 9.99
C ARG A 3 -7.51 -28.61 8.80
N TRP A 4 -6.49 -27.77 8.95
CA TRP A 4 -5.32 -27.78 8.07
C TRP A 4 -4.35 -28.88 8.55
N ARG A 5 -4.04 -29.86 7.69
CA ARG A 5 -2.97 -30.83 7.91
C ARG A 5 -1.64 -30.11 7.71
N GLY A 6 -0.72 -30.29 8.65
CA GLY A 6 0.64 -29.75 8.57
C GLY A 6 1.45 -30.44 7.49
N CYS A 7 2.31 -29.65 6.84
CA CYS A 7 3.53 -30.13 6.18
C CYS A 7 4.72 -29.41 6.82
N ALA A 8 5.78 -30.18 7.06
CA ALA A 8 7.03 -29.82 7.72
C ALA A 8 7.88 -28.84 6.89
N PRO A 9 8.93 -28.23 7.48
CA PRO A 9 9.65 -27.09 6.92
C PRO A 9 10.75 -27.54 5.95
N GLY A 10 10.79 -26.93 4.77
CA GLY A 10 11.85 -27.14 3.79
C GLY A 10 11.46 -26.59 2.43
N ASP A 11 12.25 -25.62 1.96
CA ASP A 11 12.35 -25.12 0.58
C ASP A 11 11.07 -24.83 -0.20
N GLY A 12 10.82 -23.54 -0.35
CA GLY A 12 9.86 -23.03 -1.32
C GLY A 12 10.01 -21.53 -1.48
N HIS A 13 10.97 -21.11 -2.32
CA HIS A 13 10.84 -19.84 -3.03
C HIS A 13 9.50 -19.86 -3.76
N ARG A 14 8.47 -19.27 -3.15
CA ARG A 14 7.19 -19.03 -3.81
C ARG A 14 7.43 -17.95 -4.85
N VAL A 15 7.66 -18.40 -6.08
CA VAL A 15 7.58 -17.55 -7.27
C VAL A 15 6.14 -17.07 -7.37
N TRP A 16 5.92 -15.80 -7.05
CA TRP A 16 4.66 -15.13 -7.32
C TRP A 16 4.54 -14.97 -8.83
N SER A 17 3.63 -15.72 -9.46
CA SER A 17 3.24 -15.45 -10.84
C SER A 17 2.46 -14.14 -10.86
N ALA A 18 3.05 -13.11 -11.46
CA ALA A 18 2.41 -11.83 -11.73
C ALA A 18 1.32 -12.03 -12.79
N GLY A 19 0.14 -12.47 -12.35
CA GLY A 19 -1.07 -12.36 -13.14
C GLY A 19 -1.50 -10.90 -13.13
N ALA A 20 -1.58 -10.27 -14.31
CA ALA A 20 -2.37 -9.06 -14.47
C ALA A 20 -3.80 -9.41 -14.06
N HIS A 21 -4.22 -9.04 -12.86
CA HIS A 21 -5.60 -9.21 -12.44
C HIS A 21 -6.44 -8.21 -13.22
N GLU A 22 -7.07 -8.69 -14.29
CA GLU A 22 -8.18 -8.00 -14.93
C GLU A 22 -9.23 -7.72 -13.84
N ARG A 23 -9.55 -6.44 -13.63
CA ARG A 23 -10.50 -6.04 -12.58
C ARG A 23 -11.87 -6.62 -12.93
N PRO A 24 -12.53 -7.38 -12.03
CA PRO A 24 -13.86 -7.88 -12.30
C PRO A 24 -14.81 -6.69 -12.54
N ALA A 25 -15.49 -6.68 -13.69
CA ALA A 25 -16.49 -5.67 -14.03
C ALA A 25 -17.63 -5.64 -12.98
N ASP A 26 -17.91 -6.78 -12.33
CA ASP A 26 -19.01 -6.98 -11.39
C ASP A 26 -18.55 -7.02 -9.92
N SER A 27 -17.81 -6.00 -9.49
CA SER A 27 -17.50 -5.82 -8.07
C SER A 27 -18.63 -5.07 -7.34
N PRO A 28 -19.05 -5.47 -6.13
CA PRO A 28 -19.97 -4.68 -5.29
C PRO A 28 -19.51 -3.24 -5.09
N LEU A 29 -18.19 -2.99 -5.10
CA LEU A 29 -17.63 -1.64 -4.99
C LEU A 29 -17.88 -0.79 -6.25
N ASN A 30 -18.06 -1.41 -7.42
CA ASN A 30 -18.51 -0.71 -8.63
C ASN A 30 -19.96 -0.29 -8.47
N THR A 31 -20.83 -1.17 -7.98
CA THR A 31 -22.23 -0.84 -7.70
C THR A 31 -22.37 0.31 -6.70
N VAL A 32 -21.60 0.29 -5.61
CA VAL A 32 -21.57 1.40 -4.63
C VAL A 32 -21.12 2.70 -5.29
N TYR A 33 -20.08 2.66 -6.13
CA TYR A 33 -19.60 3.84 -6.83
C TYR A 33 -20.64 4.43 -7.78
N GLU A 34 -21.31 3.59 -8.59
CA GLU A 34 -22.36 4.04 -9.50
C GLU A 34 -23.57 4.60 -8.74
N ALA A 35 -23.92 4.01 -7.60
CA ALA A 35 -24.96 4.56 -6.72
C ALA A 35 -24.57 5.94 -6.16
N CYS A 36 -23.32 6.13 -5.74
CA CYS A 36 -22.80 7.44 -5.33
C CYS A 36 -22.95 8.46 -6.47
N ARG A 37 -22.54 8.10 -7.71
CA ARG A 37 -22.65 8.98 -8.88
C ARG A 37 -24.11 9.34 -9.18
N ALA A 38 -25.01 8.36 -9.17
CA ALA A 38 -26.44 8.58 -9.39
C ALA A 38 -27.07 9.50 -8.33
N ALA A 39 -26.56 9.45 -7.09
CA ALA A 39 -26.97 10.32 -6.00
C ALA A 39 -26.26 11.70 -5.99
N GLY A 40 -25.39 12.00 -6.96
CA GLY A 40 -24.62 13.25 -7.01
C GLY A 40 -23.49 13.36 -5.98
N LEU A 41 -23.07 12.25 -5.38
CA LEU A 41 -21.96 12.19 -4.43
C LEU A 41 -20.62 12.04 -5.15
N HIS A 42 -19.55 12.57 -4.54
CA HIS A 42 -18.19 12.51 -5.10
C HIS A 42 -17.54 11.12 -5.09
N GLY A 43 -18.15 10.14 -4.42
CA GLY A 43 -17.63 8.79 -4.29
C GLY A 43 -17.83 8.23 -2.89
N PHE A 44 -16.99 7.28 -2.50
CA PHE A 44 -17.03 6.66 -1.17
C PHE A 44 -15.64 6.43 -0.61
N ARG A 45 -15.58 6.27 0.72
CA ARG A 45 -14.39 5.91 1.48
C ARG A 45 -14.71 4.76 2.42
N LEU A 46 -13.75 3.86 2.57
CA LEU A 46 -13.74 2.73 3.50
C LEU A 46 -12.46 2.78 4.32
N ASP A 47 -12.50 2.34 5.57
CA ASP A 47 -11.29 2.16 6.37
C ASP A 47 -11.07 0.66 6.65
N ALA A 48 -9.81 0.23 6.69
CA ALA A 48 -9.44 -1.09 7.20
C ALA A 48 -8.15 -1.01 8.03
N TYR A 49 -8.12 -1.75 9.13
CA TYR A 49 -6.89 -1.95 9.88
C TYR A 49 -5.89 -2.75 9.04
N TRP A 50 -4.61 -2.43 9.18
CA TRP A 50 -3.54 -3.17 8.48
C TRP A 50 -3.58 -4.68 8.77
N THR A 51 -3.95 -5.06 9.99
CA THR A 51 -4.05 -6.48 10.40
C THR A 51 -5.16 -7.23 9.67
N TRP A 52 -6.12 -6.53 9.04
CA TRP A 52 -7.18 -7.12 8.21
C TRP A 52 -6.69 -7.31 6.76
N GLN A 53 -5.63 -8.12 6.61
CA GLN A 53 -4.89 -8.29 5.34
C GLN A 53 -5.78 -8.63 4.14
N GLU A 54 -6.80 -9.46 4.32
CA GLU A 54 -7.74 -9.81 3.26
C GLU A 54 -8.54 -8.60 2.76
N ALA A 55 -9.00 -7.73 3.67
CA ALA A 55 -9.71 -6.50 3.30
C ALA A 55 -8.78 -5.50 2.61
N VAL A 56 -7.55 -5.34 3.13
CA VAL A 56 -6.54 -4.45 2.55
C VAL A 56 -6.22 -4.86 1.11
N ARG A 57 -5.88 -6.14 0.88
CA ARG A 57 -5.62 -6.67 -0.47
C ARG A 57 -6.83 -6.51 -1.37
N TYR A 58 -8.02 -6.87 -0.87
CA TYR A 58 -9.27 -6.72 -1.61
C TYR A 58 -9.47 -5.27 -2.07
N TYR A 59 -9.34 -4.26 -1.21
CA TYR A 59 -9.54 -2.86 -1.61
C TYR A 59 -8.47 -2.37 -2.59
N LEU A 60 -7.20 -2.74 -2.39
CA LEU A 60 -6.10 -2.39 -3.29
C LEU A 60 -6.29 -2.98 -4.70
N ASP A 61 -6.68 -4.25 -4.79
CA ASP A 61 -6.93 -4.97 -6.06
C ASP A 61 -8.12 -4.40 -6.84
N ARG A 62 -9.09 -3.79 -6.15
CA ARG A 62 -10.22 -3.09 -6.79
C ARG A 62 -9.90 -1.64 -7.16
N GLY A 63 -8.65 -1.21 -7.01
CA GLY A 63 -8.19 0.11 -7.45
C GLY A 63 -8.71 1.26 -6.59
N LEU A 64 -8.90 1.04 -5.28
CA LEU A 64 -9.22 2.13 -4.35
C LEU A 64 -7.94 2.84 -3.94
N TRP A 65 -7.91 4.15 -4.09
CA TRP A 65 -6.79 5.00 -3.70
C TRP A 65 -6.61 4.99 -2.20
N VAL A 66 -5.37 4.95 -1.73
CA VAL A 66 -5.05 5.10 -0.32
C VAL A 66 -4.97 6.59 0.01
N THR A 67 -5.80 7.02 0.95
CA THR A 67 -6.03 8.42 1.30
C THR A 67 -5.64 8.77 2.73
N SER A 68 -5.32 7.78 3.58
CA SER A 68 -4.73 8.00 4.90
C SER A 68 -4.20 6.70 5.50
N TRP A 69 -3.40 6.81 6.56
CA TRP A 69 -3.01 5.72 7.45
C TRP A 69 -2.89 6.13 8.93
N ASN A 70 -3.55 7.20 9.37
CA ASN A 70 -3.40 7.67 10.75
C ASN A 70 -3.97 6.68 11.79
N HIS A 71 -5.23 6.28 11.68
CA HIS A 71 -5.83 5.32 12.64
C HIS A 71 -6.10 3.95 12.03
N ALA A 72 -6.34 3.94 10.72
CA ALA A 72 -6.52 2.78 9.86
C ALA A 72 -6.13 3.20 8.43
N LEU A 73 -5.95 2.23 7.54
CA LEU A 73 -5.76 2.52 6.12
C LEU A 73 -7.10 3.00 5.54
N GLY A 74 -7.11 4.23 5.02
CA GLY A 74 -8.26 4.82 4.35
C GLY A 74 -8.21 4.58 2.86
N PHE A 75 -9.24 3.96 2.30
CA PHE A 75 -9.36 3.60 0.88
C PHE A 75 -10.54 4.35 0.27
N ALA A 76 -10.33 5.02 -0.87
CA ALA A 76 -11.37 5.79 -1.51
C ALA A 76 -11.45 5.53 -3.01
N ARG A 77 -12.67 5.61 -3.53
CA ARG A 77 -12.91 5.81 -4.96
C ARG A 77 -13.67 7.12 -5.12
N LEU A 78 -13.00 8.09 -5.71
CA LEU A 78 -13.48 9.47 -5.85
C LEU A 78 -13.58 9.83 -7.33
N SER A 79 -14.60 10.59 -7.70
CA SER A 79 -14.82 11.05 -9.08
C SER A 79 -13.74 12.01 -9.58
N SER A 80 -12.99 12.64 -8.65
CA SER A 80 -11.86 13.51 -8.95
C SER A 80 -10.55 12.78 -9.19
N LEU A 81 -10.48 11.48 -8.88
CA LEU A 81 -9.28 10.67 -9.05
C LEU A 81 -9.45 9.69 -10.22
N PRO A 82 -8.49 9.64 -11.14
CA PRO A 82 -8.52 8.68 -12.22
C PRO A 82 -8.33 7.24 -11.71
N ALA A 83 -8.66 6.26 -12.55
CA ALA A 83 -8.32 4.87 -12.26
C ALA A 83 -6.79 4.68 -12.30
N TYR A 84 -6.27 3.93 -11.34
CA TYR A 84 -4.88 3.48 -11.34
C TYR A 84 -4.78 1.96 -11.51
N GLU A 85 -3.59 1.49 -11.85
CA GLU A 85 -3.19 0.08 -11.86
C GLU A 85 -1.80 -0.07 -11.25
N VAL A 86 -1.54 -1.18 -10.57
CA VAL A 86 -0.18 -1.55 -10.15
C VAL A 86 0.20 -2.83 -10.89
N ARG A 87 1.37 -2.81 -11.55
CA ARG A 87 1.88 -3.94 -12.32
C ARG A 87 3.23 -4.36 -11.78
N ALA A 88 3.38 -5.65 -11.51
CA ALA A 88 4.66 -6.26 -11.15
C ALA A 88 5.38 -6.77 -12.40
N ARG A 89 6.62 -6.35 -12.64
CA ARG A 89 7.46 -6.83 -13.75
C ARG A 89 8.92 -6.81 -13.37
N SER A 90 9.64 -7.90 -13.63
CA SER A 90 11.10 -7.98 -13.45
C SER A 90 11.59 -7.54 -12.06
N GLY A 91 10.85 -7.85 -11.00
CA GLY A 91 11.19 -7.46 -9.63
C GLY A 91 10.76 -6.05 -9.22
N GLU A 92 10.27 -5.23 -10.17
CA GLU A 92 9.72 -3.90 -9.89
C GLU A 92 8.18 -3.95 -9.77
N LEU A 93 7.62 -3.05 -8.94
CA LEU A 93 6.21 -2.68 -8.94
C LEU A 93 6.07 -1.27 -9.49
N THR A 94 5.21 -1.10 -10.50
CA THR A 94 4.97 0.20 -11.12
C THR A 94 3.52 0.61 -10.97
N LEU A 95 3.28 1.82 -10.46
CA LEU A 95 1.97 2.47 -10.43
C LEU A 95 1.73 3.18 -11.76
N PHE A 96 0.65 2.80 -12.44
CA PHE A 96 0.14 3.44 -13.65
C PHE A 96 -1.15 4.20 -13.33
N VAL A 97 -1.32 5.36 -13.95
CA VAL A 97 -2.55 6.15 -13.88
C VAL A 97 -2.94 6.52 -15.29
N GLU A 98 -4.18 6.19 -15.70
CA GLU A 98 -4.63 6.38 -17.09
C GLU A 98 -3.67 5.78 -18.14
N GLY A 99 -3.01 4.68 -17.80
CA GLY A 99 -2.03 4.01 -18.67
C GLY A 99 -0.61 4.57 -18.62
N GLU A 100 -0.40 5.72 -17.96
CA GLU A 100 0.92 6.36 -17.83
C GLU A 100 1.64 5.88 -16.55
N PRO A 101 2.91 5.44 -16.63
CA PRO A 101 3.67 5.06 -15.44
C PRO A 101 4.02 6.31 -14.63
N LEU A 102 3.72 6.31 -13.34
CA LEU A 102 4.04 7.43 -12.43
C LEU A 102 5.22 7.11 -11.52
N LEU A 103 5.14 6.00 -10.80
CA LEU A 103 6.14 5.61 -9.80
C LEU A 103 6.58 4.18 -10.07
N VAL A 104 7.90 3.96 -10.03
CA VAL A 104 8.49 2.62 -10.15
C VAL A 104 9.24 2.33 -8.86
N ALA A 105 8.93 1.20 -8.24
CA ALA A 105 9.55 0.74 -7.02
C ALA A 105 10.25 -0.60 -7.27
N GLY A 106 11.53 -0.68 -6.94
CA GLY A 106 12.31 -1.91 -6.88
C GLY A 106 12.95 -2.09 -5.50
N ASP A 107 13.88 -3.01 -5.40
CA ASP A 107 14.70 -3.21 -4.22
C ASP A 107 16.20 -3.30 -4.59
N ASP A 108 17.07 -2.84 -3.70
CA ASP A 108 18.53 -3.01 -3.80
C ASP A 108 19.01 -4.22 -2.97
N GLY A 109 18.11 -5.18 -2.73
CA GLY A 109 18.30 -6.32 -1.84
C GLY A 109 17.86 -6.09 -0.39
N ARG A 110 17.71 -4.84 0.05
CA ARG A 110 17.26 -4.52 1.43
C ARG A 110 16.37 -3.29 1.54
N ARG A 111 16.64 -2.27 0.74
CA ARG A 111 15.99 -0.96 0.78
C ARG A 111 15.13 -0.76 -0.45
N LEU A 112 14.17 0.13 -0.32
CA LEU A 112 13.29 0.56 -1.40
C LEU A 112 14.10 1.41 -2.39
N LEU A 113 14.11 1.01 -3.65
CA LEU A 113 14.51 1.88 -4.76
C LEU A 113 13.25 2.50 -5.36
N LEU A 114 12.96 3.76 -5.03
CA LEU A 114 11.81 4.49 -5.57
C LEU A 114 12.25 5.48 -6.64
N ARG A 115 11.73 5.31 -7.86
CA ARG A 115 12.01 6.17 -9.01
C ARG A 115 10.74 6.88 -9.48
N GLU A 116 10.85 8.19 -9.61
CA GLU A 116 9.82 9.04 -10.21
C GLU A 116 9.97 9.06 -11.73
N THR A 117 8.86 8.92 -12.45
CA THR A 117 8.86 9.09 -13.92
C THR A 117 8.68 10.57 -14.30
N ALA A 118 8.79 10.86 -15.59
CA ALA A 118 8.38 12.17 -16.12
C ALA A 118 6.88 12.43 -15.89
N GLY A 119 6.04 11.39 -15.95
CA GLY A 119 4.61 11.47 -15.67
C GLY A 119 4.34 11.99 -14.26
N TYR A 120 5.00 11.40 -13.26
CA TYR A 120 4.84 11.83 -11.87
C TYR A 120 5.30 13.28 -11.67
N ARG A 121 6.46 13.67 -12.21
CA ARG A 121 6.97 15.04 -12.07
C ARG A 121 6.03 16.09 -12.66
N ARG A 122 5.34 15.79 -13.77
CA ARG A 122 4.30 16.69 -14.33
C ARG A 122 3.12 16.89 -13.36
N ILE A 123 2.71 15.83 -12.68
CA ILE A 123 1.58 15.85 -11.75
C ILE A 123 1.97 16.50 -10.43
N ALA A 124 3.15 16.18 -9.89
CA ALA A 124 3.65 16.77 -8.65
C ALA A 124 3.75 18.30 -8.73
N GLY A 125 4.02 18.86 -9.92
CA GLY A 125 4.07 20.31 -10.14
C GLY A 125 2.73 21.03 -10.35
N GLY A 126 1.60 20.32 -10.49
CA GLY A 126 0.30 20.97 -10.84
C GLY A 126 -1.00 20.30 -10.35
N ARG A 127 -0.95 19.06 -9.86
CA ARG A 127 -2.05 18.32 -9.23
C ARG A 127 -1.54 17.64 -7.95
N GLU A 128 -1.13 18.48 -7.00
CA GLU A 128 -0.40 18.10 -5.78
C GLU A 128 -1.05 16.93 -5.02
N VAL A 129 -2.36 16.95 -4.84
CA VAL A 129 -3.12 15.90 -4.13
C VAL A 129 -2.96 14.52 -4.79
N MET A 130 -2.95 14.44 -6.13
CA MET A 130 -2.79 13.17 -6.83
C MET A 130 -1.36 12.62 -6.69
N GLY A 131 -0.35 13.51 -6.65
CA GLY A 131 1.03 13.11 -6.36
C GLY A 131 1.17 12.48 -4.97
N VAL A 132 0.57 13.12 -3.97
CA VAL A 132 0.53 12.60 -2.59
C VAL A 132 -0.17 11.24 -2.53
N TYR A 133 -1.34 11.10 -3.17
CA TYR A 133 -2.08 9.84 -3.19
C TYR A 133 -1.38 8.74 -3.99
N ALA A 134 -0.61 9.08 -5.02
CA ALA A 134 0.15 8.10 -5.80
C ALA A 134 1.20 7.39 -4.93
N ARG A 135 2.01 8.16 -4.19
CA ARG A 135 2.98 7.57 -3.24
C ARG A 135 2.29 6.79 -2.14
N SER A 136 1.21 7.36 -1.61
CA SER A 136 0.45 6.74 -0.53
C SER A 136 -0.26 5.46 -0.94
N THR A 137 -0.61 5.33 -2.22
CA THR A 137 -1.22 4.12 -2.78
C THR A 137 -0.16 3.07 -3.08
N LEU A 138 0.98 3.46 -3.64
CA LEU A 138 2.05 2.50 -3.94
C LEU A 138 2.62 1.85 -2.67
N ALA A 139 2.70 2.57 -1.55
CA ALA A 139 3.30 2.04 -0.34
C ALA A 139 2.55 0.82 0.26
N PRO A 140 1.22 0.82 0.46
CA PRO A 140 0.51 -0.38 0.88
C PRO A 140 0.58 -1.53 -0.14
N HIS A 141 0.62 -1.24 -1.45
CA HIS A 141 0.90 -2.27 -2.46
C HIS A 141 2.25 -2.94 -2.20
N LEU A 142 3.32 -2.15 -2.00
CA LEU A 142 4.63 -2.70 -1.65
C LEU A 142 4.57 -3.56 -0.38
N ALA A 143 3.91 -3.07 0.67
CA ALA A 143 3.79 -3.77 1.94
C ALA A 143 3.08 -5.12 1.81
N VAL A 144 1.94 -5.19 1.12
CA VAL A 144 1.20 -6.47 0.95
C VAL A 144 1.94 -7.47 0.07
N HIS A 145 2.84 -6.99 -0.78
CA HIS A 145 3.76 -7.80 -1.59
C HIS A 145 5.09 -8.12 -0.88
N GLY A 146 5.24 -7.75 0.40
CA GLY A 146 6.44 -8.00 1.18
C GLY A 146 7.69 -7.27 0.68
N ARG A 147 7.49 -6.14 -0.03
CA ARG A 147 8.57 -5.30 -0.54
C ARG A 147 9.03 -4.29 0.51
N PRO A 148 10.30 -3.86 0.46
CA PRO A 148 10.78 -2.83 1.36
C PRO A 148 10.03 -1.52 1.13
N LEU A 149 9.83 -0.78 2.22
CA LEU A 149 9.24 0.56 2.23
C LEU A 149 10.26 1.64 2.59
N VAL A 150 11.37 1.27 3.22
CA VAL A 150 12.36 2.23 3.71
C VAL A 150 13.44 2.42 2.65
N ARG A 151 13.62 3.65 2.18
CA ARG A 151 14.68 4.01 1.22
C ARG A 151 16.05 4.16 1.88
N GLY A 152 16.08 4.65 3.11
CA GLY A 152 17.31 4.94 3.82
C GLY A 152 17.07 5.43 5.24
N GLU A 153 18.16 5.61 5.99
CA GLU A 153 18.11 6.08 7.38
C GLU A 153 17.62 7.52 7.49
N GLU A 154 17.97 8.38 6.52
CA GLU A 154 17.56 9.79 6.49
C GLU A 154 16.05 9.96 6.22
N GLU A 155 15.49 9.14 5.32
CA GLU A 155 14.05 9.09 5.08
C GLU A 155 13.32 8.49 6.28
N TRP A 156 13.88 7.45 6.88
CA TRP A 156 13.29 6.79 8.05
C TRP A 156 13.23 7.71 9.27
N ALA A 157 14.27 8.51 9.51
CA ALA A 157 14.27 9.52 10.56
C ALA A 157 13.11 10.52 10.42
N ARG A 158 12.58 10.70 9.19
CA ARG A 158 11.44 11.56 8.88
C ARG A 158 10.12 10.81 8.75
N ALA A 159 10.08 9.50 9.03
CA ALA A 159 8.87 8.68 8.90
C ALA A 159 7.67 9.25 9.66
N GLY A 160 7.90 9.79 10.88
CA GLY A 160 6.87 10.42 11.70
C GLY A 160 6.24 11.67 11.09
N TRP A 161 6.90 12.34 10.14
CA TRP A 161 6.34 13.50 9.43
C TRP A 161 5.22 13.08 8.46
N TRP A 162 5.24 11.81 8.03
CA TRP A 162 4.25 11.21 7.14
C TRP A 162 3.26 10.37 7.94
N CYS A 163 2.77 10.89 9.07
CA CYS A 163 1.93 10.15 10.02
C CYS A 163 0.52 9.80 9.49
N ASP A 164 0.06 10.51 8.46
CA ASP A 164 -1.26 10.34 7.86
C ASP A 164 -1.19 9.94 6.38
N ILE A 165 -0.32 10.58 5.61
CA ILE A 165 -0.22 10.36 4.16
C ILE A 165 1.16 10.79 3.64
N GLY A 166 1.56 10.33 2.45
CA GLY A 166 2.76 10.79 1.76
C GLY A 166 3.76 9.68 1.44
N GLU A 167 4.94 9.77 2.05
CA GLU A 167 6.08 8.91 1.70
C GLU A 167 5.97 7.48 2.26
N PRO A 168 6.62 6.48 1.63
CA PRO A 168 6.55 5.07 2.02
C PRO A 168 7.05 4.73 3.45
N GLU A 169 7.90 5.58 4.03
CA GLU A 169 8.40 5.42 5.40
C GLU A 169 7.31 5.67 6.46
N GLY A 170 6.35 6.55 6.19
CA GLY A 170 5.18 6.79 7.05
C GLY A 170 4.36 5.52 7.34
N PRO A 171 3.83 4.83 6.31
CA PRO A 171 3.07 3.61 6.52
C PRO A 171 3.95 2.48 7.05
N ALA A 172 5.25 2.42 6.72
CA ALA A 172 6.16 1.46 7.35
C ALA A 172 6.21 1.61 8.88
N TYR A 173 6.32 2.85 9.38
CA TYR A 173 6.23 3.14 10.80
C TYR A 173 4.85 2.77 11.38
N LYS A 174 3.76 3.15 10.70
CA LYS A 174 2.40 2.92 11.19
C LYS A 174 2.01 1.44 11.19
N ILE A 175 2.48 0.66 10.23
CA ILE A 175 2.33 -0.80 10.20
C ILE A 175 2.93 -1.40 11.47
N GLY A 176 4.17 -1.03 11.82
CA GLY A 176 4.80 -1.49 13.07
C GLY A 176 3.96 -1.14 14.31
N VAL A 177 3.36 0.05 14.36
CA VAL A 177 2.45 0.46 15.44
C VAL A 177 1.18 -0.39 15.47
N PHE A 178 0.49 -0.55 14.33
CA PHE A 178 -0.75 -1.34 14.24
C PHE A 178 -0.54 -2.79 14.66
N GLU A 179 0.56 -3.38 14.23
CA GLU A 179 0.89 -4.76 14.57
C GLU A 179 1.26 -4.93 16.04
N ARG A 180 2.02 -3.98 16.61
CA ARG A 180 2.34 -4.01 18.05
C ARG A 180 1.08 -3.95 18.89
N VAL A 181 0.20 -2.98 18.64
CA VAL A 181 -1.06 -2.84 19.38
C VAL A 181 -1.91 -4.11 19.26
N ALA A 182 -2.03 -4.68 18.05
CA ALA A 182 -2.77 -5.93 17.87
C ALA A 182 -2.17 -7.11 18.65
N ARG A 183 -0.82 -7.22 18.72
CA ARG A 183 -0.16 -8.25 19.54
C ARG A 183 -0.39 -8.03 21.04
N GLU A 184 -0.33 -6.79 21.51
CA GLU A 184 -0.60 -6.41 22.91
C GLU A 184 -2.04 -6.76 23.31
N ASP A 185 -3.00 -6.59 22.39
CA ASP A 185 -4.40 -6.99 22.55
C ASP A 185 -4.64 -8.51 22.40
N GLY A 186 -3.59 -9.31 22.23
CA GLY A 186 -3.65 -10.77 22.16
C GLY A 186 -3.98 -11.36 20.78
N TRP A 187 -3.98 -10.54 19.72
CA TRP A 187 -4.19 -11.04 18.36
C TRP A 187 -2.94 -11.66 17.77
N ARG A 188 -3.11 -12.76 17.03
CA ARG A 188 -2.06 -13.29 16.16
C ARG A 188 -1.90 -12.39 14.95
N VAL A 189 -0.70 -11.85 14.75
CA VAL A 189 -0.38 -10.99 13.61
C VAL A 189 0.52 -11.74 12.63
N GLU A 190 -0.02 -12.02 11.44
CA GLU A 190 0.74 -12.51 10.29
C GLU A 190 0.84 -11.39 9.26
N SER A 191 2.03 -10.78 9.17
CA SER A 191 2.26 -9.66 8.27
C SER A 191 3.05 -10.10 7.05
N PRO A 192 2.60 -9.74 5.82
CA PRO A 192 3.42 -9.93 4.64
C PRO A 192 4.62 -8.97 4.61
N TYR A 193 4.56 -7.84 5.34
CA TYR A 193 5.62 -6.86 5.38
C TYR A 193 6.70 -7.31 6.36
N ALA A 194 7.93 -7.49 5.86
CA ALA A 194 9.09 -7.68 6.70
C ALA A 194 9.54 -6.32 7.25
N ASP A 195 9.43 -6.15 8.56
CA ASP A 195 9.68 -4.90 9.29
C ASP A 195 11.04 -4.26 8.92
N ALA A 196 11.09 -2.92 8.92
CA ALA A 196 12.30 -2.14 8.73
C ALA A 196 13.43 -2.48 9.72
N CYS A 197 13.08 -2.98 10.91
CA CYS A 197 14.06 -3.49 11.89
C CYS A 197 14.85 -4.69 11.34
N ALA A 198 14.25 -5.53 10.49
CA ALA A 198 14.95 -6.63 9.82
C ALA A 198 15.95 -6.13 8.76
N VAL A 199 15.81 -4.89 8.32
CA VAL A 199 16.71 -4.18 7.41
C VAL A 199 17.85 -3.46 8.16
N GLY A 200 17.87 -3.55 9.50
CA GLY A 200 18.90 -2.97 10.36
C GLY A 200 18.69 -1.48 10.67
N VAL A 201 17.50 -0.93 10.41
CA VAL A 201 17.19 0.47 10.69
C VAL A 201 16.38 0.54 12.01
N PRO A 202 16.91 1.15 13.09
CA PRO A 202 16.19 1.26 14.36
C PRO A 202 14.93 2.13 14.19
N PRO A 203 13.82 1.83 14.89
CA PRO A 203 12.56 2.56 14.71
C PRO A 203 12.74 4.07 14.96
N PRO A 204 11.98 4.94 14.27
CA PRO A 204 12.08 6.37 14.46
C PRO A 204 11.63 6.64 15.91
N GLN A 205 12.37 7.50 16.62
CA GLN A 205 11.88 7.96 17.90
C GLN A 205 10.59 8.73 17.67
N ALA A 206 9.56 8.44 18.48
CA ALA A 206 8.31 9.19 18.41
C ALA A 206 8.63 10.69 18.52
N PRO A 207 8.03 11.55 17.67
CA PRO A 207 8.19 12.98 17.82
C PRO A 207 7.79 13.35 19.25
N ARG A 208 8.70 14.05 19.95
CA ARG A 208 8.45 14.58 21.29
C ARG A 208 7.42 15.69 21.23
#